data_AF-A0A2D2H031-F1
#
_entry.id   AF-A0A2D2H031-F1
#
_cell.length_a   1.000
_cell.length_b   1.000
_cell.length_c   1.000
_cell.angle_alpha   90.00
_cell.angle_beta   90.00
_cell.angle_gamma   90.00
#
_symmetry.space_group_name_H-M   'P 1'
#
loop_
_entity.id
_entity.type
_entity.pdbx_description
1 polymer ?
#
loop_
_entity_poly.entity_id
_entity_poly.type
_entity_poly.pdbx_seq_one_letter_code
_entity_poly.pdbx_strand_id
1 'polypeptide(L)'
;MDDVRDDAKGGGYRRIEVLTGPGRRRIWSDDDKARIVSETLQPGAVVTEVARRWQVCPQQVFGWRRKMRLGVAGEARAAMDFVPIVSAAPAATPERAPSWVAPGPVIEVKVAGAVLRVPPGTDADLLTTLLRAIRASAT
;
A
#
# COMPACT_ATOMS: atom_id res chain seq x y z
N MET A 1 46.42 47.36 -8.48
CA MET A 1 47.47 46.48 -9.04
C MET A 1 47.86 45.52 -7.96
N ASP A 2 46.93 44.67 -7.53
CA ASP A 2 46.36 43.52 -8.28
C ASP A 2 47.53 42.52 -8.47
N ASP A 3 47.52 41.32 -7.89
CA ASP A 3 46.41 40.37 -7.82
C ASP A 3 46.48 39.52 -6.54
N VAL A 4 45.45 39.64 -5.71
CA VAL A 4 44.94 38.50 -4.93
C VAL A 4 44.01 37.74 -5.89
N ARG A 5 44.46 36.61 -6.40
CA ARG A 5 43.61 35.54 -6.99
C ARG A 5 44.01 34.27 -6.28
N ASP A 6 43.20 33.83 -5.33
CA ASP A 6 42.10 32.90 -5.57
C ASP A 6 42.54 31.70 -6.42
N ASP A 7 43.04 30.68 -5.72
CA ASP A 7 42.90 29.30 -6.17
C ASP A 7 42.26 28.50 -5.03
N ALA A 8 41.05 28.89 -4.65
CA ALA A 8 40.12 27.97 -4.00
C ALA A 8 39.63 26.92 -5.02
N LYS A 9 40.51 26.00 -5.45
CA LYS A 9 40.09 24.72 -6.06
C LYS A 9 40.52 23.53 -5.21
N GLY A 10 40.11 23.57 -3.94
CA GLY A 10 40.02 22.38 -3.09
C GLY A 10 38.80 21.49 -3.38
N GLY A 11 38.18 21.63 -4.56
CA GLY A 11 37.05 20.81 -5.02
C GLY A 11 37.52 19.63 -5.87
N GLY A 12 38.59 18.94 -5.46
CA GLY A 12 39.07 17.76 -6.16
C GLY A 12 37.99 16.68 -6.16
N TYR A 13 37.52 16.31 -7.34
CA TYR A 13 36.67 15.15 -7.57
C TYR A 13 37.35 13.92 -6.94
N ARG A 14 36.77 13.39 -5.87
CA ARG A 14 37.21 12.10 -5.31
C ARG A 14 36.97 11.05 -6.39
N ARG A 15 38.06 10.47 -6.89
CA ARG A 15 38.02 9.29 -7.74
C ARG A 15 37.33 8.17 -6.95
N ILE A 16 36.09 7.88 -7.30
CA ILE A 16 35.42 6.68 -6.80
C ILE A 16 35.93 5.53 -7.64
N GLU A 17 36.72 4.66 -7.02
CA GLU A 17 37.04 3.36 -7.59
C GLU A 17 35.78 2.50 -7.52
N VAL A 18 35.07 2.46 -8.65
CA VAL A 18 34.01 1.48 -8.87
C VAL A 18 34.73 0.17 -9.14
N LEU A 19 34.68 -0.78 -8.20
CA LEU A 19 35.07 -2.17 -8.46
C LEU A 19 34.13 -2.74 -9.53
N THR A 20 34.51 -2.60 -10.79
CA THR A 20 33.91 -3.27 -11.96
C THR A 20 34.34 -4.74 -12.03
N GLY A 21 34.24 -5.46 -10.91
CA GLY A 21 34.15 -6.92 -10.96
C GLY A 21 32.75 -7.31 -11.42
N PRO A 22 32.50 -8.57 -11.84
CA PRO A 22 31.13 -9.08 -11.93
C PRO A 22 30.50 -8.88 -10.54
N GLY A 23 29.67 -7.86 -10.41
CA GLY A 23 29.03 -7.45 -9.16
C GLY A 23 28.08 -8.55 -8.72
N ARG A 24 28.62 -9.59 -8.12
CA ARG A 24 27.89 -10.80 -7.72
C ARG A 24 27.15 -10.51 -6.42
N ARG A 25 26.32 -9.46 -6.42
CA ARG A 25 25.34 -9.22 -5.38
C ARG A 25 24.55 -10.52 -5.28
N ARG A 26 24.67 -11.20 -4.13
CA ARG A 26 24.10 -12.53 -3.91
C ARG A 26 22.63 -12.52 -4.35
N ILE A 27 22.31 -13.31 -5.37
CA ILE A 27 20.93 -13.51 -5.80
C ILE A 27 20.32 -14.53 -4.85
N TRP A 28 19.23 -14.14 -4.21
CA TRP A 28 18.46 -15.00 -3.33
C TRP A 28 17.36 -15.68 -4.14
N SER A 29 17.40 -17.01 -4.22
CA SER A 29 16.29 -17.80 -4.76
C SER A 29 15.05 -17.63 -3.86
N ASP A 30 13.87 -17.96 -4.39
CA ASP A 30 12.66 -17.90 -3.57
C ASP A 30 12.66 -18.95 -2.45
N ASP A 31 13.27 -20.11 -2.69
CA ASP A 31 13.49 -21.14 -1.67
C ASP A 31 14.39 -20.65 -0.53
N ASP A 32 15.48 -19.94 -0.85
CA ASP A 32 16.36 -19.38 0.17
C ASP A 32 15.63 -18.30 0.99
N LYS A 33 14.84 -17.44 0.32
CA LYS A 33 14.01 -16.45 1.01
C LYS A 33 13.02 -17.12 1.95
N ALA A 34 12.38 -18.21 1.51
CA ALA A 34 11.41 -18.95 2.30
C ALA A 34 12.06 -19.59 3.53
N ARG A 35 13.24 -20.18 3.38
CA ARG A 35 14.02 -20.76 4.49
C ARG A 35 14.44 -19.70 5.51
N ILE A 36 14.91 -18.54 5.06
CA ILE A 36 15.28 -17.45 5.97
C ILE A 36 14.04 -16.96 6.72
N VAL A 37 12.92 -16.77 6.02
CA VAL A 37 11.68 -16.31 6.63
C VAL A 37 11.15 -17.33 7.64
N SER A 38 11.18 -18.63 7.34
CA SER A 38 10.71 -19.66 8.28
C SER A 38 11.55 -19.73 9.55
N GLU A 39 12.86 -19.51 9.45
CA GLU A 39 13.74 -19.41 10.62
C GLU A 39 13.34 -18.20 11.50
N THR A 40 13.00 -17.05 10.90
CA THR A 40 12.51 -15.88 11.66
C THR A 40 11.13 -16.02 12.28
N LEU A 41 10.38 -17.08 11.93
CA LEU A 41 9.05 -17.34 12.46
C LEU A 41 9.07 -18.31 13.65
N GLN A 42 10.23 -18.89 13.98
CA GLN A 42 10.35 -19.75 15.15
C GLN A 42 10.14 -18.95 16.45
N PRO A 43 9.53 -19.55 17.49
CA PRO A 43 9.39 -18.91 18.80
C PRO A 43 10.75 -18.44 19.33
N GLY A 44 10.82 -17.19 19.78
CA GLY A 44 12.06 -16.60 20.30
C GLY A 44 13.10 -16.17 19.25
N ALA A 45 12.83 -16.34 17.95
CA ALA A 45 13.77 -15.94 16.91
C ALA A 45 13.93 -14.41 16.81
N VAL A 46 15.18 -13.94 16.79
CA VAL A 46 15.51 -12.53 16.57
C VAL A 46 15.89 -12.32 15.10
N VAL A 47 15.08 -11.52 14.39
CA VAL A 47 15.26 -11.26 12.94
C VAL A 47 16.67 -10.76 12.60
N THR A 48 17.25 -9.90 13.44
CA THR A 48 18.59 -9.34 13.22
C THR A 48 19.68 -10.41 13.30
N GLU A 49 19.54 -11.40 14.17
CA GLU A 49 20.52 -12.48 14.32
C GLU A 49 20.47 -13.44 13.13
N VAL A 50 19.26 -13.83 12.73
CA VAL A 50 19.05 -14.63 11.51
C VAL A 50 19.61 -13.88 10.29
N ALA A 51 19.32 -12.58 10.17
CA ALA A 51 19.81 -11.76 9.07
C ALA A 51 21.35 -11.71 9.02
N ARG A 52 22.03 -11.59 10.17
CA ARG A 52 23.51 -11.66 10.25
C ARG A 52 24.05 -13.02 9.81
N ARG A 53 23.43 -14.13 10.25
CA ARG A 53 23.85 -15.49 9.87
C ARG A 53 23.79 -15.70 8.36
N TRP A 54 22.75 -15.17 7.73
CA TRP A 54 22.54 -15.26 6.28
C TRP A 54 23.23 -14.14 5.49
N GLN A 55 23.94 -13.21 6.14
CA GLN A 55 24.58 -12.05 5.51
C GLN A 55 23.60 -11.24 4.65
N VAL A 56 22.40 -11.02 5.19
CA VAL A 56 21.32 -10.25 4.58
C VAL A 56 20.94 -9.08 5.48
N CYS A 57 20.51 -7.97 4.89
CA CYS A 57 20.01 -6.83 5.66
C CYS A 57 18.68 -7.20 6.35
N PRO A 58 18.48 -6.90 7.65
CA PRO A 58 17.22 -7.19 8.35
C PRO A 58 15.98 -6.61 7.64
N GLN A 59 16.10 -5.41 7.07
CA GLN A 59 15.03 -4.75 6.32
C GLN A 59 14.57 -5.56 5.10
N GLN A 60 15.49 -6.26 4.44
CA GLN A 60 15.16 -7.15 3.32
C GLN A 60 14.35 -8.37 3.79
N VAL A 61 14.70 -8.93 4.95
CA VAL A 61 13.96 -10.03 5.59
C VAL A 61 12.55 -9.59 5.96
N PHE A 62 12.37 -8.40 6.56
CA PHE A 62 11.05 -7.84 6.83
C PHE A 62 10.23 -7.64 5.54
N GLY A 63 10.85 -7.16 4.47
CA GLY A 63 10.22 -7.06 3.15
C GLY A 63 9.75 -8.41 2.61
N TRP A 64 10.55 -9.46 2.77
CA TRP A 64 10.16 -10.82 2.39
C TRP A 64 9.01 -11.37 3.24
N ARG A 65 9.07 -11.20 4.57
CA ARG A 65 7.98 -11.58 5.48
C ARG A 65 6.66 -10.93 5.08
N ARG A 66 6.68 -9.63 4.76
CA ARG A 66 5.48 -8.91 4.32
C ARG A 66 4.94 -9.45 2.99
N LYS A 67 5.80 -9.67 1.99
CA LYS A 67 5.38 -10.19 0.68
C LYS A 67 4.81 -11.60 0.76
N MET A 68 5.44 -12.50 1.54
CA MET A 68 4.94 -13.86 1.74
C MET A 68 3.62 -13.87 2.51
N ARG A 69 3.48 -13.00 3.53
CA ARG A 69 2.19 -12.79 4.20
C ARG A 69 1.12 -12.26 3.26
N LEU A 70 1.45 -11.37 2.31
CA LEU A 70 0.47 -10.84 1.36
C LEU A 70 0.11 -11.85 0.26
N GLY A 71 1.03 -12.72 -0.16
CA GLY A 71 0.72 -13.85 -1.05
C GLY A 71 -0.23 -14.83 -0.37
N VAL A 72 0.09 -15.24 0.86
CA VAL A 72 -0.77 -16.08 1.70
C VAL A 72 -2.07 -15.35 2.08
N ALA A 73 -2.02 -14.04 2.32
CA ALA A 73 -3.20 -13.24 2.60
C ALA A 73 -4.02 -12.93 1.35
N GLY A 74 -3.52 -13.09 0.12
CA GLY A 74 -4.37 -13.05 -1.07
C GLY A 74 -5.36 -14.21 -1.06
N GLU A 75 -4.87 -15.39 -0.70
CA GLU A 75 -5.66 -16.61 -0.53
C GLU A 75 -6.48 -16.59 0.77
N ALA A 76 -5.89 -16.14 1.89
CA ALA A 76 -6.59 -16.06 3.17
C ALA A 76 -7.55 -14.88 3.25
N ARG A 77 -7.35 -13.75 2.56
CA ARG A 77 -8.34 -12.64 2.52
C ARG A 77 -9.60 -13.03 1.77
N ALA A 78 -9.52 -13.98 0.85
CA ALA A 78 -10.70 -14.62 0.29
C ALA A 78 -11.45 -15.51 1.31
N ALA A 79 -10.79 -15.89 2.43
CA ALA A 79 -11.34 -16.74 3.49
C ALA A 79 -11.49 -16.05 4.86
N MET A 80 -11.02 -14.81 5.03
CA MET A 80 -11.08 -14.06 6.28
C MET A 80 -12.30 -13.14 6.25
N ASP A 81 -13.43 -13.68 6.66
CA ASP A 81 -14.62 -12.90 6.96
C ASP A 81 -14.50 -12.25 8.34
N PHE A 82 -15.02 -11.04 8.47
CA PHE A 82 -15.14 -10.37 9.76
C PHE A 82 -16.16 -11.12 10.62
N VAL A 83 -15.77 -11.51 11.83
CA VAL A 83 -16.70 -12.07 12.82
C VAL A 83 -17.54 -10.91 13.38
N PRO A 84 -18.86 -10.89 13.18
CA PRO A 84 -19.70 -9.85 13.75
C PRO A 84 -19.74 -10.00 15.27
N ILE A 85 -19.44 -8.91 15.98
CA ILE A 85 -19.65 -8.84 17.43
C ILE A 85 -21.15 -8.63 17.66
N VAL A 86 -21.82 -9.65 18.19
CA VAL A 86 -23.23 -9.57 18.59
C VAL A 86 -23.27 -9.32 20.11
N SER A 87 -23.82 -8.19 20.54
CA SER A 87 -24.08 -7.97 21.96
C SER A 87 -25.20 -8.91 22.42
N ALA A 88 -24.96 -9.69 23.48
CA ALA A 88 -26.02 -10.46 24.12
C ALA A 88 -26.97 -9.48 24.83
N ALA A 89 -28.12 -9.20 24.21
CA ALA A 89 -29.14 -8.38 24.83
C ALA A 89 -29.85 -9.15 25.95
N PRO A 90 -30.07 -8.58 27.15
CA PRO A 90 -31.07 -9.12 28.05
C PRO A 90 -32.46 -8.89 27.44
N ALA A 91 -33.35 -9.86 27.62
CA ALA A 91 -34.69 -9.84 27.03
C ALA A 91 -35.48 -8.60 27.45
N ALA A 92 -35.74 -7.67 26.52
CA ALA A 92 -36.82 -6.68 26.62
C ALA A 92 -37.11 -6.04 25.25
N THR A 93 -38.35 -6.26 24.77
CA THR A 93 -39.12 -5.52 23.75
C THR A 93 -38.54 -5.38 22.32
N PRO A 94 -39.36 -5.59 21.26
CA PRO A 94 -38.89 -5.45 19.88
C PRO A 94 -38.85 -3.95 19.53
N GLU A 95 -37.80 -3.27 19.96
CA GLU A 95 -37.48 -1.97 19.39
C GLU A 95 -36.87 -2.21 18.01
N ARG A 96 -37.56 -1.70 16.99
CA ARG A 96 -37.18 -1.80 15.58
C ARG A 96 -35.75 -1.28 15.44
N ALA A 97 -34.83 -2.19 15.11
CA ALA A 97 -33.44 -1.86 14.84
C ALA A 97 -33.38 -0.68 13.84
N PRO A 98 -32.51 0.33 14.07
CA PRO A 98 -32.26 1.33 13.04
C PRO A 98 -31.68 0.58 11.84
N SER A 99 -32.44 0.56 10.73
CA SER A 99 -31.94 0.02 9.48
C SER A 99 -30.75 0.88 9.10
N TRP A 100 -29.54 0.40 9.32
CA TRP A 100 -28.37 0.98 8.69
C TRP A 100 -28.56 0.74 7.20
N VAL A 101 -29.11 1.74 6.51
CA VAL A 101 -29.19 1.74 5.06
C VAL A 101 -27.75 1.76 4.61
N ALA A 102 -27.25 0.61 4.13
CA ALA A 102 -25.98 0.58 3.44
C ALA A 102 -26.02 1.69 2.38
N PRO A 103 -25.04 2.60 2.31
CA PRO A 103 -25.02 3.59 1.25
C PRO A 103 -25.08 2.84 -0.07
N GLY A 104 -26.20 2.97 -0.78
CA GLY A 104 -26.44 2.22 -2.00
C GLY A 104 -25.42 2.60 -3.09
N PRO A 105 -25.31 1.81 -4.16
CA PRO A 105 -24.29 1.99 -5.18
C PRO A 105 -24.40 3.40 -5.78
N VAL A 106 -23.32 4.18 -5.65
CA VAL A 106 -23.20 5.52 -6.26
C VAL A 106 -22.79 5.32 -7.72
N ILE A 107 -23.55 5.89 -8.64
CA ILE A 107 -23.21 5.88 -10.07
C ILE A 107 -22.23 7.04 -10.34
N GLU A 108 -21.06 6.74 -10.89
CA GLU A 108 -20.08 7.75 -11.31
C GLU A 108 -20.15 7.94 -12.84
N VAL A 109 -20.43 9.16 -13.28
CA VAL A 109 -20.51 9.54 -14.70
C VAL A 109 -19.38 10.51 -15.01
N LYS A 110 -18.56 10.20 -16.02
CA LYS A 110 -17.45 11.06 -16.47
C LYS A 110 -17.79 11.67 -17.83
N VAL A 111 -17.79 12.99 -17.93
CA VAL A 111 -18.07 13.73 -19.18
C VAL A 111 -17.11 14.91 -19.28
N ALA A 112 -16.35 15.00 -20.37
CA ALA A 112 -15.46 16.14 -20.67
C ALA A 112 -14.54 16.59 -19.50
N GLY A 113 -14.05 15.64 -18.70
CA GLY A 113 -13.21 15.91 -17.53
C GLY A 113 -13.98 16.23 -16.24
N ALA A 114 -15.29 16.46 -16.30
CA ALA A 114 -16.16 16.55 -15.14
C ALA A 114 -16.55 15.14 -14.63
N VAL A 115 -16.61 14.98 -13.31
CA VAL A 115 -17.03 13.75 -12.64
C VAL A 115 -18.29 14.03 -11.84
N LEU A 116 -19.40 13.40 -12.22
CA LEU A 116 -20.68 13.47 -11.52
C LEU A 116 -20.89 12.18 -10.71
N ARG A 117 -21.14 12.32 -9.41
CA ARG A 117 -21.47 11.21 -8.52
C ARG A 117 -22.94 11.28 -8.15
N VAL A 118 -23.68 10.21 -8.42
CA VAL A 118 -25.13 10.14 -8.25
C VAL A 118 -25.45 9.12 -7.17
N PRO A 119 -25.75 9.56 -5.94
CA PRO A 119 -26.26 8.69 -4.88
C PRO A 119 -27.63 8.09 -5.21
N PRO A 120 -27.99 6.95 -4.61
CA PRO A 120 -29.36 6.43 -4.68
C PRO A 120 -30.34 7.46 -4.09
N GLY A 121 -31.47 7.66 -4.76
CA GLY A 121 -32.49 8.65 -4.33
C GLY A 121 -32.26 10.08 -4.86
N THR A 122 -31.31 10.27 -5.78
CA THR A 122 -31.15 11.57 -6.46
C THR A 122 -32.36 11.86 -7.37
N ASP A 123 -32.91 13.07 -7.26
CA ASP A 123 -34.00 13.56 -8.10
C ASP A 123 -33.62 13.57 -9.60
N ALA A 124 -34.51 13.02 -10.44
CA ALA A 124 -34.33 12.92 -11.88
C ALA A 124 -34.28 14.28 -12.58
N ASP A 125 -35.03 15.27 -12.08
CA ASP A 125 -35.06 16.61 -12.68
C ASP A 125 -33.74 17.36 -12.41
N LEU A 126 -33.22 17.22 -11.20
CA LEU A 126 -31.91 17.74 -10.81
C LEU A 126 -30.79 17.07 -11.63
N LEU A 127 -30.84 15.75 -11.79
CA LEU A 127 -29.87 14.99 -12.58
C LEU A 127 -29.86 15.46 -14.04
N THR A 128 -31.05 15.64 -14.63
CA THR A 128 -31.19 16.10 -16.02
C THR A 128 -30.64 17.52 -16.20
N THR A 129 -30.91 18.40 -15.24
CA THR A 129 -30.41 19.78 -15.24
C THR A 129 -28.89 19.82 -15.18
N LEU A 130 -28.28 19.04 -14.28
CA LEU A 130 -26.82 18.95 -14.15
C LEU A 130 -26.16 18.35 -15.40
N LEU A 131 -26.73 17.31 -15.99
CA LEU A 131 -26.20 16.70 -17.22
C LEU A 131 -26.25 17.67 -18.41
N ARG A 132 -27.32 18.47 -18.54
CA ARG A 132 -27.41 19.52 -19.58
C ARG A 132 -26.39 20.63 -19.35
N ALA A 133 -26.23 21.08 -18.11
CA ALA A 133 -25.24 22.11 -17.76
C ALA A 133 -23.81 21.64 -18.06
N ILE A 134 -23.44 20.41 -17.66
CA ILE A 134 -22.12 19.83 -17.93
C ILE A 134 -21.87 19.70 -19.45
N ARG A 135 -22.89 19.28 -20.21
CA ARG A 135 -22.80 19.21 -21.67
C ARG A 135 -22.61 20.59 -22.31
N ALA A 136 -23.27 21.63 -21.80
CA ALA A 136 -23.13 22.99 -22.29
C ALA A 136 -21.79 23.65 -21.90
N SER A 137 -21.16 23.21 -20.81
CA SER A 137 -19.82 23.66 -20.41
C SER A 137 -18.67 22.93 -21.11
N ALA A 138 -18.97 21.86 -21.85
CA ALA A 138 -18.00 21.02 -22.55
C ALA A 138 -17.71 21.46 -23.99
N THR A 139 -18.35 22.54 -24.46
CA THR A 139 -18.06 23.26 -25.71
C THR A 139 -17.12 24.43 -25.44
#